data_AF-A0AA37SXH8-F1
#
_entry.id   AF-A0AA37SXH8-F1
#
_cell.length_a   1.000
_cell.length_b   1.000
_cell.length_c   1.000
_cell.angle_alpha   90.00
_cell.angle_beta   90.00
_cell.angle_gamma   90.00
#
_symmetry.space_group_name_H-M   'P 1'
#
loop_
_entity.id
_entity.type
_entity.pdbx_description
1 polymer ?
#
loop_
_entity_poly.entity_id
_entity_poly.type
_entity_poly.pdbx_seq_one_letter_code
_entity_poly.pdbx_strand_id
1 'polypeptide(L)'
;MLKTNKKGNQALRMTHRPLIKHIRDHDALFTELALLRNGFASSIGLNQHAYHKVPKFVAPDGRRLTIEPERSIIVPNYKDLKNVKTLLEKNIAGFSIINGSDIGFRYPTAAIAGLDAPYIKRFRSEFFHRVDENRSICRPLNLSVGIKSRGKGDNREEYEVWVPDEYLAQDPTPLFIEKYGEDLPDEIREFAGTNSYVYGWMGVKRAAFEAIYTNTALIGDLAIVIGLSVDAYNIGARPDLSYSPIVDSSIAVGNAEFEWEVMGFYEPKGAHTGHDQIWQAIELAIEAVDAPLRSTYTNLLPIQESKTERILSTINSLGVSEEEIKALNLKPWEFLETESEHRRKANDPSRTVNLLGRLNRLFYQTDHHLPSLKEIHDLIV
;
A
#
# COMPACT_ATOMS: atom_id res chain seq x y z
N MET A 1 12.67 60.37 19.05
CA MET A 1 11.35 59.80 18.66
C MET A 1 11.10 60.23 17.23
N LEU A 2 10.88 59.42 16.19
CA LEU A 2 10.63 57.99 15.99
C LEU A 2 11.48 57.55 14.78
N LYS A 3 12.12 56.39 14.84
CA LYS A 3 12.77 55.76 13.67
C LYS A 3 11.70 55.13 12.79
N THR A 4 11.51 55.63 11.57
CA THR A 4 10.71 54.98 10.54
C THR A 4 11.56 53.94 9.80
N ASN A 5 11.39 52.66 10.14
CA ASN A 5 11.93 51.54 9.36
C ASN A 5 10.96 51.19 8.23
N LYS A 6 11.24 51.63 7.00
CA LYS A 6 10.67 51.03 5.79
C LYS A 6 11.47 49.78 5.44
N LYS A 7 11.09 48.63 5.99
CA LYS A 7 11.45 47.32 5.42
C LYS A 7 10.58 47.10 4.19
N GLY A 8 11.13 47.40 3.01
CA GLY A 8 10.59 46.97 1.74
C GLY A 8 10.86 45.48 1.52
N ASN A 9 9.81 44.72 1.24
CA ASN A 9 9.75 43.51 0.43
C ASN A 9 11.01 42.63 0.33
N GLN A 10 11.17 41.74 1.30
CA GLN A 10 11.86 40.46 1.08
C GLN A 10 11.38 39.42 2.10
N ALA A 11 10.08 39.13 2.07
CA ALA A 11 9.50 38.04 2.85
C ALA A 11 8.22 37.54 2.17
N LEU A 12 8.37 36.77 1.09
CA LEU A 12 7.35 35.85 0.57
C LEU A 12 8.03 34.80 -0.32
N ARG A 13 9.00 34.09 0.26
CA ARG A 13 9.42 32.75 -0.18
C ARG A 13 9.54 31.87 1.06
N MET A 14 8.40 31.62 1.70
CA MET A 14 8.20 30.34 2.36
C MET A 14 7.25 29.57 1.47
N THR A 15 7.83 28.89 0.48
CA THR A 15 7.20 27.85 -0.32
C THR A 15 6.63 26.81 0.64
N HIS A 16 5.35 26.96 1.00
CA HIS A 16 4.58 25.87 1.60
C HIS A 16 4.58 24.75 0.55
N ARG A 17 5.37 23.69 0.79
CA ARG A 17 5.25 22.44 0.05
C ARG A 17 3.77 22.07 0.07
N PRO A 18 3.10 21.87 -1.08
CA PRO A 18 1.80 21.23 -1.10
C PRO A 18 2.04 19.79 -0.67
N LEU A 19 2.05 19.57 0.64
CA LEU A 19 2.03 18.24 1.19
C LEU A 19 0.58 17.85 1.25
N ILE A 20 0.22 16.90 0.40
CA ILE A 20 -1.08 16.23 0.40
C ILE A 20 -1.38 15.54 1.76
N LYS A 21 -0.44 15.61 2.73
CA LYS A 21 -0.61 15.28 4.16
C LYS A 21 -1.88 15.84 4.83
N HIS A 22 -2.54 16.83 4.24
CA HIS A 22 -3.73 17.48 4.81
C HIS A 22 -5.05 17.09 4.12
N ILE A 23 -5.00 16.35 3.02
CA ILE A 23 -6.22 15.84 2.37
C ILE A 23 -6.69 14.62 3.15
N ARG A 24 -7.89 14.73 3.73
CA ARG A 24 -8.48 13.76 4.66
C ARG A 24 -9.61 12.95 4.02
N ASP A 25 -9.72 13.05 2.70
CA ASP A 25 -10.73 12.42 1.86
C ASP A 25 -10.03 11.70 0.70
N HIS A 26 -10.39 10.44 0.49
CA HIS A 26 -9.73 9.55 -0.46
C HIS A 26 -9.92 10.01 -1.92
N ASP A 27 -11.16 10.35 -2.29
CA ASP A 27 -11.46 10.74 -3.66
C ASP A 27 -10.81 12.08 -4.01
N ALA A 28 -10.79 13.02 -3.07
CA ALA A 28 -10.04 14.26 -3.19
C ALA A 28 -8.53 14.00 -3.30
N LEU A 29 -7.97 13.08 -2.49
CA LEU A 29 -6.55 12.72 -2.50
C LEU A 29 -6.12 12.23 -3.89
N PHE A 30 -6.83 11.26 -4.44
CA PHE A 30 -6.47 10.68 -5.74
C PHE A 30 -6.80 11.59 -6.92
N THR A 31 -7.81 12.46 -6.78
CA THR A 31 -8.09 13.51 -7.76
C THR A 31 -6.94 14.51 -7.82
N GLU A 32 -6.47 15.00 -6.68
CA GLU A 32 -5.34 15.95 -6.61
C GLU A 32 -4.04 15.32 -7.14
N LEU A 33 -3.78 14.04 -6.82
CA LEU A 33 -2.66 13.30 -7.44
C LEU A 33 -2.79 13.23 -8.96
N ALA A 34 -3.97 12.92 -9.49
CA ALA A 34 -4.18 12.88 -10.94
C ALA A 34 -3.97 14.25 -11.60
N LEU A 35 -4.39 15.34 -10.95
CA LEU A 35 -4.16 16.71 -11.43
C LEU A 35 -2.67 17.07 -11.42
N LEU A 36 -1.94 16.75 -10.34
CA LEU A 36 -0.49 16.96 -10.25
C LEU A 36 0.24 16.15 -11.31
N ARG A 37 -0.13 14.89 -11.50
CA ARG A 37 0.43 14.01 -12.53
C ARG A 37 0.21 14.57 -13.93
N ASN A 38 -1.01 14.96 -14.27
CA ASN A 38 -1.33 15.54 -15.58
C ASN A 38 -0.59 16.87 -15.82
N GLY A 39 -0.48 17.72 -14.79
CA GLY A 39 0.28 18.96 -14.84
C GLY A 39 1.78 18.71 -15.08
N PHE A 40 2.36 17.73 -14.38
CA PHE A 40 3.75 17.34 -14.56
C PHE A 40 4.00 16.72 -15.93
N ALA A 41 3.15 15.80 -16.39
CA ALA A 41 3.21 15.21 -17.72
C ALA A 41 3.24 16.30 -18.81
N SER A 42 2.38 17.31 -18.69
CA SER A 42 2.35 18.47 -19.59
C SER A 42 3.67 19.24 -19.58
N SER A 43 4.28 19.41 -18.40
CA SER A 43 5.56 20.12 -18.23
C SER A 43 6.76 19.42 -18.87
N ILE A 44 6.70 18.09 -19.02
CA ILE A 44 7.74 17.28 -19.70
C ILE A 44 7.40 17.01 -21.18
N GLY A 45 6.40 17.71 -21.74
CA GLY A 45 6.09 17.66 -23.18
C GLY A 45 4.94 16.73 -23.59
N LEU A 46 4.27 16.06 -22.66
CA LEU A 46 3.21 15.08 -22.95
C LEU A 46 1.83 15.73 -23.22
N ASN A 47 1.78 16.98 -23.67
CA ASN A 47 0.54 17.75 -23.91
C ASN A 47 -0.40 17.11 -24.96
N GLN A 48 0.18 16.35 -25.89
CA GLN A 48 -0.55 15.61 -26.91
C GLN A 48 -0.76 14.14 -26.55
N HIS A 49 -0.53 13.75 -25.29
CA HIS A 49 -0.80 12.41 -24.81
C HIS A 49 -2.08 12.38 -23.96
N ALA A 50 -2.72 11.22 -23.88
CA ALA A 50 -3.83 10.93 -22.99
C ALA A 50 -3.38 9.89 -21.95
N TYR A 51 -3.91 9.99 -20.72
CA TYR A 51 -3.65 9.00 -19.68
C TYR A 51 -4.58 7.79 -19.84
N HIS A 52 -4.01 6.61 -19.72
CA HIS A 52 -4.68 5.32 -19.77
C HIS A 52 -4.32 4.52 -18.52
N LYS A 53 -5.30 3.75 -18.01
CA LYS A 53 -5.06 2.76 -16.96
C LYS A 53 -4.31 1.56 -17.54
N VAL A 54 -3.62 0.82 -16.68
CA VAL A 54 -3.05 -0.48 -17.04
C VAL A 54 -4.16 -1.37 -17.61
N PRO A 55 -4.03 -1.88 -18.85
CA PRO A 55 -5.03 -2.78 -19.40
C PRO A 55 -4.94 -4.13 -18.68
N LYS A 56 -6.00 -4.95 -18.75
CA LYS A 56 -5.90 -6.34 -18.29
C LYS A 56 -4.84 -7.08 -19.08
N PHE A 57 -4.19 -8.05 -18.44
CA PHE A 57 -3.25 -8.94 -19.12
C PHE A 57 -4.04 -10.01 -19.89
N VAL A 58 -3.81 -10.13 -21.18
CA VAL A 58 -4.37 -11.23 -21.98
C VAL A 58 -3.36 -12.36 -22.07
N ALA A 59 -3.65 -13.46 -21.38
CA ALA A 59 -2.81 -14.66 -21.39
C ALA A 59 -2.89 -15.39 -22.75
N PRO A 60 -1.91 -16.26 -23.08
CA PRO A 60 -1.90 -17.00 -24.36
C PRO A 60 -3.14 -17.86 -24.63
N ASP A 61 -3.85 -18.27 -23.58
CA ASP A 61 -5.10 -19.03 -23.64
C ASP A 61 -6.36 -18.12 -23.80
N GLY A 62 -6.17 -16.80 -23.91
CA GLY A 62 -7.23 -15.82 -24.07
C GLY A 62 -7.83 -15.32 -22.76
N ARG A 63 -7.40 -15.82 -21.60
CA ARG A 63 -7.88 -15.32 -20.30
C ARG A 63 -7.45 -13.87 -20.07
N ARG A 64 -8.36 -13.07 -19.53
CA ARG A 64 -8.13 -11.67 -19.16
C ARG A 64 -7.90 -11.58 -17.67
N LEU A 65 -6.66 -11.36 -17.27
CA LEU A 65 -6.23 -11.39 -15.88
C LEU A 65 -6.07 -9.96 -15.35
N THR A 66 -6.49 -9.75 -14.10
CA THR A 66 -6.22 -8.50 -13.38
C THR A 66 -4.85 -8.64 -12.73
N ILE A 67 -3.81 -8.29 -13.47
CA ILE A 67 -2.42 -8.31 -13.01
C ILE A 67 -2.05 -6.93 -12.48
N GLU A 68 -1.52 -6.87 -11.26
CA GLU A 68 -0.86 -5.68 -10.75
C GLU A 68 0.64 -5.77 -11.07
N PRO A 69 1.13 -4.98 -12.06
CA PRO A 69 2.55 -4.95 -12.39
C PRO A 69 3.31 -4.21 -11.27
N GLU A 70 3.78 -4.98 -10.29
CA GLU A 70 4.51 -4.49 -9.11
C GLU A 70 5.78 -5.29 -8.84
N ARG A 71 6.81 -4.61 -8.31
CA ARG A 71 7.95 -5.25 -7.67
C ARG A 71 8.29 -4.54 -6.38
N SER A 72 9.09 -5.21 -5.57
CA SER A 72 9.61 -4.60 -4.35
C SER A 72 10.99 -5.10 -3.98
N ILE A 73 11.62 -4.35 -3.08
CA ILE A 73 12.77 -4.78 -2.29
C ILE A 73 12.43 -4.68 -0.81
N ILE A 74 12.98 -5.57 0.01
CA ILE A 74 12.86 -5.50 1.47
C ILE A 74 14.23 -5.20 2.04
N VAL A 75 14.31 -4.14 2.85
CA VAL A 75 15.51 -3.76 3.59
C VAL A 75 15.34 -4.07 5.09
N PRO A 76 16.42 -4.44 5.79
CA PRO A 76 16.40 -4.65 7.23
C PRO A 76 16.07 -3.39 8.03
N ASN A 77 16.27 -2.19 7.46
CA ASN A 77 15.95 -0.95 8.12
C ASN A 77 15.46 0.09 7.11
N TYR A 78 14.36 0.78 7.40
CA TYR A 78 13.86 1.87 6.53
C TYR A 78 14.92 2.92 6.25
N LYS A 79 15.86 3.16 7.18
CA LYS A 79 16.99 4.09 7.04
C LYS A 79 17.91 3.75 5.87
N ASP A 80 17.93 2.49 5.43
CA ASP A 80 18.71 2.07 4.26
C ASP A 80 18.19 2.77 3.00
N LEU A 81 16.89 3.09 2.93
CA LEU A 81 16.25 3.76 1.78
C LEU A 81 16.50 5.29 1.73
N LYS A 82 17.53 5.76 2.43
CA LYS A 82 17.92 7.17 2.45
C LYS A 82 18.22 7.68 1.04
N ASN A 83 17.64 8.83 0.69
CA ASN A 83 17.79 9.52 -0.58
C ASN A 83 17.40 8.67 -1.81
N VAL A 84 16.50 7.68 -1.66
CA VAL A 84 16.10 6.79 -2.76
C VAL A 84 15.53 7.56 -3.96
N LYS A 85 14.86 8.70 -3.74
CA LYS A 85 14.38 9.56 -4.83
C LYS A 85 15.53 10.09 -5.69
N THR A 86 16.51 10.71 -5.04
CA THR A 86 17.73 11.20 -5.70
C THR A 86 18.48 10.08 -6.41
N LEU A 87 18.52 8.88 -5.82
CA LEU A 87 19.14 7.70 -6.42
C LEU A 87 18.44 7.29 -7.72
N LEU A 88 17.12 7.23 -7.73
CA LEU A 88 16.35 6.83 -8.91
C LEU A 88 16.51 7.83 -10.06
N GLU A 89 16.31 9.13 -9.79
CA GLU A 89 16.44 10.17 -10.83
C GLU A 89 17.86 10.27 -11.42
N LYS A 90 18.89 9.98 -10.60
CA LYS A 90 20.28 10.03 -11.07
C LYS A 90 20.65 8.82 -11.92
N ASN A 91 20.14 7.63 -11.58
CA ASN A 91 20.60 6.38 -12.18
C ASN A 91 19.67 5.80 -13.25
N ILE A 92 18.44 6.32 -13.37
CA ILE A 92 17.47 5.85 -14.37
C ILE A 92 17.26 6.94 -15.41
N ALA A 93 17.81 6.72 -16.61
CA ALA A 93 17.61 7.62 -17.73
C ALA A 93 16.11 7.74 -18.07
N GLY A 94 15.62 8.98 -18.20
CA GLY A 94 14.23 9.26 -18.55
C GLY A 94 13.22 9.00 -17.42
N PHE A 95 13.68 8.78 -16.19
CA PHE A 95 12.84 8.73 -14.99
C PHE A 95 12.75 10.11 -14.36
N SER A 96 11.53 10.56 -14.05
CA SER A 96 11.29 11.89 -13.47
C SER A 96 10.25 11.81 -12.38
N ILE A 97 10.61 12.25 -11.16
CA ILE A 97 9.67 12.25 -10.05
C ILE A 97 8.66 13.38 -10.22
N ILE A 98 7.39 13.06 -9.99
CA ILE A 98 6.30 14.04 -10.06
C ILE A 98 6.38 14.95 -8.84
N ASN A 99 6.78 16.19 -9.08
CA ASN A 99 6.93 17.19 -8.02
C ASN A 99 5.62 17.39 -7.24
N GLY A 100 5.67 17.21 -5.92
CA GLY A 100 4.52 17.39 -5.03
C GLY A 100 3.61 16.18 -4.88
N SER A 101 3.92 15.04 -5.51
CA SER A 101 3.15 13.79 -5.40
C SER A 101 3.31 13.03 -4.07
N ASP A 102 4.03 13.60 -3.09
CA ASP A 102 4.28 12.97 -1.80
C ASP A 102 3.00 12.80 -0.97
N ILE A 103 2.63 11.54 -0.71
CA ILE A 103 1.52 11.15 0.16
C ILE A 103 2.01 10.26 1.30
N GLY A 104 1.35 10.36 2.46
CA GLY A 104 1.71 9.57 3.61
C GLY A 104 0.48 9.21 4.41
N PHE A 105 0.29 7.92 4.65
CA PHE A 105 -0.81 7.41 5.44
C PHE A 105 -0.38 6.15 6.18
N ARG A 106 -1.23 5.71 7.09
CA ARG A 106 -1.05 4.44 7.78
C ARG A 106 -2.14 3.51 7.26
N TYR A 107 -2.03 2.21 7.46
CA TYR A 107 -3.16 1.29 7.29
C TYR A 107 -2.91 -0.03 8.02
N PRO A 108 -3.93 -0.70 8.59
CA PRO A 108 -3.85 -2.12 8.87
C PRO A 108 -3.96 -2.92 7.58
N THR A 109 -3.32 -4.08 7.59
CA THR A 109 -3.68 -5.19 6.71
C THR A 109 -3.86 -6.43 7.56
N ALA A 110 -4.94 -7.17 7.33
CA ALA A 110 -5.21 -8.44 7.97
C ALA A 110 -5.15 -9.57 6.94
N ALA A 111 -4.52 -10.68 7.29
CA ALA A 111 -4.67 -11.94 6.56
C ALA A 111 -5.96 -12.61 7.04
N ILE A 112 -6.82 -13.00 6.11
CA ILE A 112 -8.12 -13.57 6.43
C ILE A 112 -8.40 -14.95 5.82
N ALA A 113 -7.33 -15.59 5.34
CA ALA A 113 -7.29 -16.99 4.97
C ALA A 113 -6.02 -17.63 5.56
N GLY A 114 -6.03 -18.96 5.71
CA GLY A 114 -4.91 -19.74 6.25
C GLY A 114 -3.77 -19.96 5.27
N LEU A 115 -2.67 -20.55 5.75
CA LEU A 115 -1.49 -20.87 4.94
C LEU A 115 -1.76 -21.86 3.80
N ASP A 116 -2.77 -22.72 3.93
CA ASP A 116 -3.12 -23.73 2.92
C ASP A 116 -4.16 -23.25 1.90
N ALA A 117 -4.64 -22.01 2.03
CA ALA A 117 -5.64 -21.47 1.11
C ALA A 117 -5.08 -21.33 -0.32
N PRO A 118 -5.87 -21.61 -1.38
CA PRO A 118 -5.39 -21.54 -2.77
C PRO A 118 -4.96 -20.11 -3.17
N TYR A 119 -5.60 -19.12 -2.58
CA TYR A 119 -5.26 -17.70 -2.70
C TYR A 119 -5.06 -17.08 -1.34
N ILE A 120 -4.46 -15.89 -1.35
CA ILE A 120 -4.36 -15.07 -0.15
C ILE A 120 -5.57 -14.15 -0.11
N LYS A 121 -6.39 -14.30 0.93
CA LYS A 121 -7.45 -13.34 1.23
C LYS A 121 -6.96 -12.35 2.29
N ARG A 122 -7.19 -11.06 2.06
CA ARG A 122 -6.81 -9.99 3.00
C ARG A 122 -7.94 -8.99 3.19
N PHE A 123 -7.86 -8.25 4.30
CA PHE A 123 -8.51 -6.96 4.43
C PHE A 123 -7.48 -5.84 4.51
N ARG A 124 -7.80 -4.69 3.93
CA ARG A 124 -7.08 -3.43 4.15
C ARG A 124 -8.09 -2.40 4.64
N SER A 125 -7.66 -1.51 5.52
CA SER A 125 -8.41 -0.31 5.86
C SER A 125 -7.51 0.90 5.74
N GLU A 126 -8.01 1.99 5.18
CA GLU A 126 -7.25 3.24 5.14
C GLU A 126 -7.53 4.07 6.38
N PHE A 127 -6.52 4.85 6.77
CA PHE A 127 -6.64 5.80 7.86
C PHE A 127 -6.66 7.23 7.34
N PHE A 128 -7.75 7.95 7.62
CA PHE A 128 -7.75 9.41 7.59
C PHE A 128 -7.91 9.96 9.01
N HIS A 129 -7.17 11.02 9.30
CA HIS A 129 -7.34 11.76 10.55
C HIS A 129 -8.57 12.68 10.43
N ARG A 130 -9.55 12.57 11.33
CA ARG A 130 -10.64 13.56 11.42
C ARG A 130 -10.08 14.94 11.76
N VAL A 131 -10.75 16.01 11.30
CA VAL A 131 -10.29 17.42 11.33
C VAL A 131 -9.65 17.82 12.68
N ASP A 132 -10.17 17.26 13.78
CA ASP A 132 -9.80 17.61 15.15
C ASP A 132 -9.29 16.43 16.01
N GLU A 133 -8.96 15.28 15.42
CA GLU A 133 -8.50 14.11 16.19
C GLU A 133 -7.02 14.21 16.54
N ASN A 134 -6.70 14.05 17.83
CA ASN A 134 -5.32 13.96 18.31
C ASN A 134 -4.63 12.76 17.65
N ARG A 135 -3.40 12.95 17.14
CA ARG A 135 -2.63 12.05 16.25
C ARG A 135 -2.24 10.69 16.85
N SER A 136 -2.86 10.31 17.96
CA SER A 136 -2.58 9.13 18.77
C SER A 136 -3.51 7.95 18.48
N ILE A 137 -4.62 8.16 17.76
CA ILE A 137 -5.57 7.10 17.41
C ILE A 137 -5.79 7.17 15.90
N CYS A 138 -5.48 6.08 15.21
CA CYS A 138 -5.82 5.92 13.80
C CYS A 138 -7.18 5.19 13.78
N ARG A 139 -8.21 5.72 13.10
CA ARG A 139 -9.51 5.05 12.96
C ARG A 139 -9.69 4.56 11.53
N PRO A 140 -9.83 3.25 11.32
CA PRO A 140 -10.26 2.66 10.07
C PRO A 140 -11.58 3.32 9.66
N LEU A 141 -11.65 3.83 8.42
CA LEU A 141 -12.86 4.49 7.93
C LEU A 141 -13.58 3.70 6.84
N ASN A 142 -12.86 2.78 6.20
CA ASN A 142 -13.34 1.94 5.13
C ASN A 142 -12.69 0.56 5.26
N LEU A 143 -13.30 -0.47 4.68
CA LEU A 143 -12.66 -1.78 4.54
C LEU A 143 -12.73 -2.22 3.09
N SER A 144 -11.61 -2.72 2.60
CA SER A 144 -11.56 -3.46 1.34
C SER A 144 -11.27 -4.92 1.58
N VAL A 145 -11.91 -5.79 0.80
CA VAL A 145 -11.57 -7.21 0.70
C VAL A 145 -10.67 -7.36 -0.51
N GLY A 146 -9.49 -7.94 -0.30
CA GLY A 146 -8.54 -8.28 -1.36
C GLY A 146 -8.34 -9.78 -1.49
N ILE A 147 -8.24 -10.27 -2.73
CA ILE A 147 -7.79 -11.63 -3.06
C ILE A 147 -6.57 -11.48 -3.96
N LYS A 148 -5.51 -12.22 -3.63
CA LYS A 148 -4.26 -12.20 -4.39
C LYS A 148 -3.72 -13.60 -4.63
N SER A 149 -3.04 -13.80 -5.75
CA SER A 149 -2.18 -14.98 -5.90
C SER A 149 -1.01 -14.94 -4.91
N ARG A 150 -0.51 -16.14 -4.57
CA ARG A 150 0.61 -16.36 -3.65
C ARG A 150 1.95 -15.94 -4.26
N GLY A 151 2.90 -15.60 -3.39
CA GLY A 151 4.23 -15.15 -3.76
C GLY A 151 4.32 -13.67 -4.16
N LYS A 152 5.47 -13.32 -4.75
CA LYS A 152 5.80 -12.00 -5.31
C LYS A 152 6.33 -12.19 -6.74
N GLY A 153 5.94 -11.31 -7.66
CA GLY A 153 6.33 -11.35 -9.07
C GLY A 153 5.37 -10.54 -9.95
N ASP A 154 5.77 -10.30 -11.20
CA ASP A 154 5.09 -9.38 -12.14
C ASP A 154 3.76 -9.92 -12.68
N ASN A 155 3.51 -11.23 -12.52
CA ASN A 155 2.30 -11.91 -12.98
C ASN A 155 1.30 -12.16 -11.84
N ARG A 156 1.30 -11.29 -10.84
CA ARG A 156 0.44 -11.45 -9.67
C ARG A 156 -0.99 -11.02 -9.98
N GLU A 157 -1.93 -11.94 -9.78
CA GLU A 157 -3.34 -11.61 -9.82
C GLU A 157 -3.77 -10.91 -8.54
N GLU A 158 -4.49 -9.80 -8.69
CA GLU A 158 -5.01 -9.00 -7.59
C GLU A 158 -6.43 -8.52 -7.88
N TYR A 159 -7.32 -8.82 -6.93
CA TYR A 159 -8.71 -8.42 -6.96
C TYR A 159 -9.04 -7.71 -5.65
N GLU A 160 -9.62 -6.53 -5.70
CA GLU A 160 -9.95 -5.76 -4.49
C GLU A 160 -11.26 -5.01 -4.65
N VAL A 161 -12.13 -5.09 -3.66
CA VAL A 161 -13.41 -4.36 -3.62
C VAL A 161 -13.53 -3.62 -2.29
N TRP A 162 -14.08 -2.41 -2.35
CA TRP A 162 -14.48 -1.66 -1.16
C TRP A 162 -15.84 -2.17 -0.69
N VAL A 163 -15.97 -2.42 0.61
CA VAL A 163 -17.21 -2.93 1.20
C VAL A 163 -17.91 -1.79 1.93
N PRO A 164 -19.15 -1.42 1.55
CA PRO A 164 -19.94 -0.44 2.29
C PRO A 164 -20.20 -0.87 3.74
N ASP A 165 -20.32 0.11 4.64
CA ASP A 165 -20.43 -0.11 6.08
C ASP A 165 -21.59 -1.03 6.46
N GLU A 166 -22.73 -0.89 5.79
CA GLU A 166 -23.93 -1.71 6.00
C GLU A 166 -23.78 -3.19 5.57
N TYR A 167 -22.75 -3.50 4.77
CA TYR A 167 -22.52 -4.83 4.20
C TYR A 167 -21.28 -5.54 4.77
N LEU A 168 -20.61 -4.95 5.75
CA LEU A 168 -19.35 -5.48 6.31
C LEU A 168 -19.45 -6.90 6.89
N ALA A 169 -20.63 -7.29 7.38
CA ALA A 169 -20.88 -8.63 7.91
C ALA A 169 -21.40 -9.64 6.87
N GLN A 170 -21.53 -9.22 5.61
CA GLN A 170 -22.12 -10.01 4.52
C GLN A 170 -21.05 -10.59 3.59
N ASP A 171 -21.44 -11.52 2.73
CA ASP A 171 -20.58 -12.09 1.69
C ASP A 171 -20.21 -11.00 0.66
N PRO A 172 -18.91 -10.68 0.45
CA PRO A 172 -18.48 -9.66 -0.50
C PRO A 172 -18.52 -10.12 -1.98
N THR A 173 -18.82 -11.39 -2.25
CA THR A 173 -18.83 -11.96 -3.61
C THR A 173 -19.64 -11.14 -4.63
N PRO A 174 -20.84 -10.62 -4.31
CA PRO A 174 -21.59 -9.78 -5.24
C PRO A 174 -20.82 -8.53 -5.71
N LEU A 175 -20.03 -7.91 -4.81
CA LEU A 175 -19.20 -6.74 -5.15
C LEU A 175 -18.07 -7.11 -6.11
N PHE A 176 -17.46 -8.29 -5.94
CA PHE A 176 -16.46 -8.78 -6.88
C PHE A 176 -17.07 -9.07 -8.25
N ILE A 177 -18.25 -9.70 -8.30
CA ILE A 177 -18.96 -9.96 -9.55
C ILE A 177 -19.32 -8.64 -10.25
N GLU A 178 -19.82 -7.65 -9.52
CA GLU A 178 -20.17 -6.35 -10.08
C GLU A 178 -18.94 -5.63 -10.65
N LYS A 179 -17.82 -5.66 -9.92
CA LYS A 179 -16.60 -4.95 -10.33
C LYS A 179 -15.85 -5.65 -11.46
N TYR A 180 -15.77 -6.98 -11.45
CA TYR A 180 -14.89 -7.75 -12.34
C TYR A 180 -15.64 -8.58 -13.38
N GLY A 181 -16.90 -8.94 -13.16
CA GLY A 181 -17.78 -9.56 -14.16
C GLY A 181 -17.16 -10.77 -14.87
N GLU A 182 -17.22 -10.77 -16.21
CA GLU A 182 -16.67 -11.78 -17.13
C GLU A 182 -15.15 -11.99 -17.00
N ASP A 183 -14.45 -11.10 -16.30
CA ASP A 183 -13.02 -11.19 -16.05
C ASP A 183 -12.69 -11.65 -14.62
N LEU A 184 -13.68 -12.08 -13.83
CA LEU A 184 -13.47 -12.72 -12.53
C LEU A 184 -13.37 -14.25 -12.72
N PRO A 185 -12.22 -14.88 -12.48
CA PRO A 185 -12.11 -16.33 -12.57
C PRO A 185 -13.02 -17.06 -11.57
N ASP A 186 -13.56 -18.22 -11.96
CA ASP A 186 -14.47 -19.01 -11.11
C ASP A 186 -13.84 -19.37 -9.77
N GLU A 187 -12.56 -19.75 -9.75
CA GLU A 187 -11.80 -20.06 -8.54
C GLU A 187 -11.66 -18.85 -7.60
N ILE A 188 -11.53 -17.63 -8.13
CA ILE A 188 -11.51 -16.39 -7.34
C ILE A 188 -12.90 -16.10 -6.79
N ARG A 189 -13.94 -16.30 -7.59
CA ARG A 189 -15.34 -16.12 -7.20
C ARG A 189 -15.74 -17.08 -6.07
N GLU A 190 -15.43 -18.37 -6.21
CA GLU A 190 -15.66 -19.38 -5.18
C GLU A 190 -14.88 -19.04 -3.91
N PHE A 191 -13.61 -18.65 -4.06
CA PHE A 191 -12.80 -18.28 -2.92
C PHE A 191 -13.32 -17.03 -2.22
N ALA A 192 -13.86 -16.03 -2.94
CA ALA A 192 -14.45 -14.82 -2.36
C ALA A 192 -15.57 -15.13 -1.35
N GLY A 193 -16.43 -16.11 -1.68
CA GLY A 193 -17.57 -16.51 -0.85
C GLY A 193 -17.23 -17.30 0.41
N THR A 194 -15.97 -17.72 0.57
CA THR A 194 -15.55 -18.45 1.79
C THR A 194 -15.54 -17.54 3.03
N ASN A 195 -15.96 -18.11 4.17
CA ASN A 195 -15.95 -17.43 5.46
C ASN A 195 -14.55 -16.88 5.79
N SER A 196 -14.52 -15.63 6.27
CA SER A 196 -13.28 -14.94 6.63
C SER A 196 -13.10 -14.88 8.15
N TYR A 197 -11.89 -15.21 8.61
CA TYR A 197 -11.45 -15.09 10.00
C TYR A 197 -10.14 -14.33 10.01
N VAL A 198 -9.85 -13.50 11.00
CA VAL A 198 -8.54 -12.85 11.08
C VAL A 198 -7.50 -13.86 11.56
N TYR A 199 -6.60 -14.27 10.66
CA TYR A 199 -5.46 -15.14 10.96
C TYR A 199 -4.25 -14.38 11.51
N GLY A 200 -4.18 -13.10 11.20
CA GLY A 200 -3.11 -12.23 11.64
C GLY A 200 -3.26 -10.86 11.00
N TRP A 201 -2.48 -9.90 11.46
CA TRP A 201 -2.52 -8.55 10.92
C TRP A 201 -1.20 -7.82 11.12
N MET A 202 -1.01 -6.78 10.32
CA MET A 202 0.15 -5.89 10.35
C MET A 202 -0.30 -4.44 10.34
N GLY A 203 0.41 -3.59 11.08
CA GLY A 203 0.28 -2.14 10.97
C GLY A 203 1.34 -1.60 10.03
N VAL A 204 0.93 -0.88 8.98
CA VAL A 204 1.84 -0.29 7.98
C VAL A 204 1.82 1.23 8.08
N LYS A 205 2.99 1.85 8.00
CA LYS A 205 3.16 3.27 7.69
C LYS A 205 3.77 3.38 6.30
N ARG A 206 3.03 4.05 5.42
CA ARG A 206 3.39 4.23 4.02
C ARG A 206 3.75 5.68 3.75
N ALA A 207 4.88 5.89 3.10
CA ALA A 207 5.17 7.12 2.36
C ALA A 207 5.25 6.75 0.88
N ALA A 208 4.49 7.43 0.03
CA ALA A 208 4.43 7.15 -1.39
C ALA A 208 4.57 8.42 -2.24
N PHE A 209 4.93 8.24 -3.50
CA PHE A 209 5.10 9.28 -4.51
C PHE A 209 4.97 8.69 -5.91
N GLU A 210 4.74 9.52 -6.92
CA GLU A 210 4.67 9.07 -8.32
C GLU A 210 5.90 9.55 -9.10
N ALA A 211 6.24 8.81 -10.15
CA ALA A 211 7.22 9.16 -11.17
C ALA A 211 6.68 8.83 -12.56
N ILE A 212 7.29 9.43 -13.59
CA ILE A 212 7.07 9.08 -14.99
C ILE A 212 8.37 8.56 -15.57
N TYR A 213 8.32 7.40 -16.22
CA TYR A 213 9.41 6.83 -17.00
C TYR A 213 9.15 7.02 -18.49
N THR A 214 10.15 7.55 -19.19
CA THR A 214 10.16 7.75 -20.65
C THR A 214 11.44 7.19 -21.23
N ASN A 215 11.36 6.48 -22.35
CA ASN A 215 12.55 6.06 -23.08
C ASN A 215 12.17 5.76 -24.53
N THR A 216 12.29 6.74 -25.42
CA THR A 216 11.85 6.60 -26.82
C THR A 216 12.55 5.47 -27.57
N ALA A 217 13.77 5.10 -27.16
CA ALA A 217 14.50 3.99 -27.76
C ALA A 217 13.97 2.61 -27.33
N LEU A 218 13.40 2.49 -26.13
CA LEU A 218 12.94 1.20 -25.57
C LEU A 218 11.43 1.03 -25.60
N ILE A 219 10.67 2.10 -25.32
CA ILE A 219 9.21 2.05 -25.13
C ILE A 219 8.44 2.97 -26.10
N GLY A 220 9.13 3.55 -27.08
CA GLY A 220 8.53 4.45 -28.07
C GLY A 220 7.95 5.73 -27.44
N ASP A 221 6.81 6.19 -27.96
CA ASP A 221 6.14 7.40 -27.48
C ASP A 221 5.30 7.18 -26.21
N LEU A 222 5.41 6.02 -25.56
CA LEU A 222 4.75 5.77 -24.29
C LEU A 222 5.51 6.43 -23.13
N ALA A 223 4.76 6.92 -22.15
CA ALA A 223 5.32 7.31 -20.85
C ALA A 223 4.63 6.54 -19.72
N ILE A 224 5.39 5.75 -18.97
CA ILE A 224 4.83 4.87 -17.93
C ILE A 224 4.78 5.61 -16.59
N VAL A 225 3.62 5.58 -15.94
CA VAL A 225 3.43 6.20 -14.62
C VAL A 225 3.69 5.15 -13.56
N ILE A 226 4.65 5.42 -12.69
CA ILE A 226 5.10 4.49 -11.64
C ILE A 226 4.75 5.09 -10.29
N GLY A 227 3.95 4.38 -9.49
CA GLY A 227 3.75 4.65 -8.08
C GLY A 227 4.87 3.99 -7.29
N LEU A 228 5.50 4.71 -6.36
CA LEU A 228 6.56 4.20 -5.51
C LEU A 228 6.20 4.41 -4.05
N SER A 229 6.52 3.46 -3.19
CA SER A 229 6.20 3.55 -1.77
C SER A 229 7.25 2.91 -0.87
N VAL A 230 7.43 3.51 0.30
CA VAL A 230 8.13 2.92 1.45
C VAL A 230 7.10 2.52 2.48
N ASP A 231 7.01 1.22 2.73
CA ASP A 231 6.15 0.61 3.73
C ASP A 231 7.00 0.13 4.91
N ALA A 232 6.98 0.87 6.02
CA ALA A 232 7.50 0.41 7.30
C ALA A 232 6.38 -0.26 8.08
N TYR A 233 6.58 -1.49 8.55
CA TYR A 233 5.49 -2.28 9.12
C TYR A 233 5.90 -3.13 10.32
N ASN A 234 4.93 -3.46 11.18
CA ASN A 234 5.03 -4.40 12.29
C ASN A 234 3.91 -5.44 12.19
N ILE A 235 4.19 -6.70 12.53
CA ILE A 235 3.21 -7.82 12.47
C ILE A 235 2.84 -8.25 13.90
N GLY A 236 1.55 -8.35 14.21
CA GLY A 236 1.11 -8.78 15.54
C GLY A 236 1.56 -10.20 15.89
N ALA A 237 1.83 -10.48 17.16
CA ALA A 237 2.35 -11.77 17.59
C ALA A 237 1.31 -12.90 17.63
N ARG A 238 0.00 -12.56 17.64
CA ARG A 238 -1.13 -13.50 17.46
C ARG A 238 -2.26 -12.77 16.73
N PRO A 239 -3.21 -13.47 16.08
CA PRO A 239 -4.36 -12.84 15.45
C PRO A 239 -5.14 -11.89 16.37
N ASP A 240 -5.22 -12.21 17.66
CA ASP A 240 -5.91 -11.41 18.67
C ASP A 240 -4.99 -10.56 19.55
N LEU A 241 -3.66 -10.80 19.58
CA LEU A 241 -2.76 -10.18 20.56
C LEU A 241 -1.61 -9.43 19.90
N SER A 242 -1.26 -8.32 20.55
CA SER A 242 0.03 -7.68 20.32
C SER A 242 1.17 -8.61 20.72
N TYR A 243 1.05 -9.40 21.80
CA TYR A 243 2.13 -10.16 22.48
C TYR A 243 2.00 -11.69 22.38
N SER A 244 3.13 -12.38 22.16
CA SER A 244 3.25 -13.84 22.19
C SER A 244 4.18 -14.27 23.34
N PRO A 245 3.73 -15.19 24.22
CA PRO A 245 4.57 -15.72 25.29
C PRO A 245 5.71 -16.62 24.78
N ILE A 246 5.59 -17.16 23.56
CA ILE A 246 6.60 -18.08 22.99
C ILE A 246 7.89 -17.33 22.65
N VAL A 247 7.77 -16.07 22.24
CA VAL A 247 8.91 -15.19 21.91
C VAL A 247 9.07 -14.04 22.89
N ASP A 248 8.33 -14.06 24.00
CA ASP A 248 8.29 -13.02 25.03
C ASP A 248 8.19 -11.59 24.45
N SER A 249 7.41 -11.42 23.38
CA SER A 249 7.40 -10.16 22.64
C SER A 249 6.10 -9.91 21.88
N SER A 250 5.80 -8.63 21.69
CA SER A 250 4.83 -8.19 20.69
C SER A 250 5.54 -7.99 19.37
N ILE A 251 5.38 -8.89 18.40
CA ILE A 251 6.24 -8.85 17.23
C ILE A 251 6.15 -7.48 16.53
N ALA A 252 7.32 -6.91 16.35
CA ALA A 252 7.57 -5.63 15.72
C ALA A 252 8.93 -5.77 15.04
N VAL A 253 8.99 -6.65 14.04
CA VAL A 253 10.17 -6.79 13.19
C VAL A 253 10.24 -5.54 12.32
N GLY A 254 11.15 -4.64 12.68
CA GLY A 254 11.36 -3.40 11.96
C GLY A 254 12.07 -3.64 10.64
N ASN A 255 11.30 -3.91 9.59
CA ASN A 255 11.78 -3.90 8.21
C ASN A 255 11.06 -2.79 7.43
N ALA A 256 11.56 -2.49 6.24
CA ALA A 256 10.81 -1.69 5.28
C ALA A 256 10.80 -2.36 3.92
N GLU A 257 9.69 -2.20 3.23
CA GLU A 257 9.55 -2.59 1.83
C GLU A 257 9.52 -1.34 0.98
N PHE A 258 10.39 -1.27 -0.03
CA PHE A 258 10.27 -0.29 -1.10
C PHE A 258 9.60 -0.98 -2.28
N GLU A 259 8.40 -0.53 -2.63
CA GLU A 259 7.53 -1.12 -3.65
C GLU A 259 7.35 -0.11 -4.78
N TRP A 260 7.34 -0.59 -6.02
CA TRP A 260 6.98 0.19 -7.18
C TRP A 260 5.97 -0.58 -8.04
N GLU A 261 4.91 0.12 -8.44
CA GLU A 261 3.78 -0.40 -9.19
C GLU A 261 3.49 0.50 -10.40
N VAL A 262 3.07 -0.06 -11.52
CA VAL A 262 2.63 0.76 -12.66
C VAL A 262 1.17 1.18 -12.47
N MET A 263 0.96 2.49 -12.38
CA MET A 263 -0.36 3.09 -12.16
C MET A 263 -1.14 3.26 -13.47
N GLY A 264 -0.44 3.29 -14.60
CA GLY A 264 -0.98 3.55 -15.94
C GLY A 264 0.10 4.09 -16.86
N PHE A 265 -0.32 4.64 -17.99
CA PHE A 265 0.60 5.18 -19.00
C PHE A 265 -0.02 6.37 -19.73
N TYR A 266 0.84 7.17 -20.37
CA TYR A 266 0.46 8.17 -21.35
C TYR A 266 0.80 7.67 -22.74
N GLU A 267 -0.11 7.89 -23.68
CA GLU A 267 0.06 7.56 -25.11
C GLU A 267 -0.39 8.76 -25.97
N PRO A 268 0.22 9.02 -27.14
CA PRO A 268 -0.25 10.06 -28.06
C PRO A 268 -1.75 9.95 -28.35
N LYS A 269 -2.45 11.09 -28.34
CA LYS A 269 -3.88 11.16 -28.61
C LYS A 269 -4.18 10.60 -30.00
N GLY A 270 -5.08 9.62 -30.06
CA GLY A 270 -5.46 8.94 -31.29
C GLY A 270 -4.51 7.82 -31.73
N ALA A 271 -3.44 7.56 -30.98
CA ALA A 271 -2.69 6.32 -31.14
C ALA A 271 -3.46 5.14 -30.52
N HIS A 272 -3.13 3.95 -31.01
CA HIS A 272 -3.73 2.67 -30.62
C HIS A 272 -2.62 1.63 -30.53
N THR A 273 -1.70 1.83 -29.58
CA THR A 273 -0.59 0.92 -29.32
C THR A 273 -1.14 -0.45 -28.95
N GLY A 274 -0.53 -1.50 -29.52
CA GLY A 274 -1.00 -2.86 -29.30
C GLY A 274 -0.86 -3.29 -27.84
N HIS A 275 -1.75 -4.16 -27.38
CA HIS A 275 -1.73 -4.73 -26.03
C HIS A 275 -0.34 -5.23 -25.62
N ASP A 276 0.31 -6.03 -26.46
CA ASP A 276 1.62 -6.64 -26.14
C ASP A 276 2.73 -5.59 -26.06
N GLN A 277 2.65 -4.52 -26.86
CA GLN A 277 3.60 -3.41 -26.81
C GLN A 277 3.45 -2.61 -25.50
N ILE A 278 2.21 -2.40 -25.04
CA ILE A 278 1.95 -1.75 -23.74
C ILE A 278 2.53 -2.60 -22.61
N TRP A 279 2.24 -3.90 -22.59
CA TRP A 279 2.77 -4.80 -21.55
C TRP A 279 4.30 -4.92 -21.59
N GLN A 280 4.90 -4.95 -22.79
CA GLN A 280 6.34 -4.89 -22.92
C GLN A 280 6.93 -3.59 -22.34
N ALA A 281 6.28 -2.44 -22.58
CA ALA A 281 6.72 -1.17 -22.01
C ALA A 281 6.58 -1.11 -20.48
N ILE A 282 5.53 -1.72 -19.92
CA ILE A 282 5.32 -1.88 -18.48
C ILE A 282 6.47 -2.69 -17.86
N GLU A 283 6.78 -3.86 -18.43
CA GLU A 283 7.87 -4.72 -17.96
C GLU A 283 9.23 -4.00 -18.00
N LEU A 284 9.51 -3.30 -19.10
CA LEU A 284 10.74 -2.52 -19.24
C LEU A 284 10.84 -1.39 -18.21
N ALA A 285 9.72 -0.73 -17.89
CA ALA A 285 9.69 0.34 -16.89
C ALA A 285 9.90 -0.22 -15.46
N ILE A 286 9.33 -1.38 -15.15
CA ILE A 286 9.55 -2.07 -13.87
C ILE A 286 11.01 -2.49 -13.71
N GLU A 287 11.59 -3.09 -14.76
CA GLU A 287 12.99 -3.52 -14.77
C GLU A 287 13.97 -2.34 -14.65
N ALA A 288 13.65 -1.21 -15.28
CA ALA A 288 14.45 0.01 -15.20
C ALA A 288 14.58 0.53 -13.75
N VAL A 289 13.57 0.30 -12.90
CA VAL A 289 13.62 0.63 -11.47
C VAL A 289 14.34 -0.45 -10.66
N ASP A 290 14.15 -1.73 -10.99
CA ASP A 290 14.72 -2.86 -10.25
C ASP A 290 16.27 -2.85 -10.25
N ALA A 291 16.89 -2.71 -11.42
CA ALA A 291 18.35 -2.88 -11.56
C ALA A 291 19.20 -1.89 -10.73
N PRO A 292 18.91 -0.58 -10.69
CA PRO A 292 19.61 0.37 -9.82
C PRO A 292 19.42 0.07 -8.32
N LEU A 293 18.24 -0.39 -7.92
CA LEU A 293 17.96 -0.72 -6.52
C LEU A 293 18.78 -1.94 -6.09
N ARG A 294 18.77 -3.03 -6.86
CA ARG A 294 19.52 -4.24 -6.55
C ARG A 294 21.04 -4.05 -6.57
N SER A 295 21.54 -3.16 -7.41
CA SER A 295 22.97 -2.82 -7.43
C SER A 295 23.40 -1.92 -6.27
N THR A 296 22.49 -1.11 -5.74
CA THR A 296 22.77 -0.20 -4.62
C THR A 296 22.65 -0.90 -3.27
N TYR A 297 21.59 -1.66 -3.06
CA TYR A 297 21.28 -2.27 -1.77
C TYR A 297 21.88 -3.68 -1.70
N THR A 298 22.88 -3.86 -0.86
CA THR A 298 23.64 -5.12 -0.72
C THR A 298 23.10 -6.05 0.37
N ASN A 299 22.24 -5.55 1.25
CA ASN A 299 21.68 -6.24 2.41
C ASN A 299 20.18 -6.56 2.25
N LEU A 300 19.72 -6.72 1.00
CA LEU A 300 18.32 -7.02 0.71
C LEU A 300 17.89 -8.35 1.36
N LEU A 301 16.74 -8.33 2.02
CA LEU A 301 16.12 -9.54 2.55
C LEU A 301 15.45 -10.31 1.39
N PRO A 302 15.57 -11.64 1.34
CA PRO A 302 14.91 -12.44 0.32
C PRO A 302 13.41 -12.21 0.29
N ILE A 303 12.86 -12.08 -0.91
CA ILE A 303 11.43 -11.85 -1.13
C ILE A 303 10.85 -13.13 -1.71
N GLN A 304 10.39 -14.02 -0.84
CA GLN A 304 9.66 -15.23 -1.24
C GLN A 304 8.16 -15.11 -0.96
N GLU A 305 7.78 -14.12 -0.13
CA GLU A 305 6.44 -13.96 0.41
C GLU A 305 5.95 -12.52 0.23
N SER A 306 4.69 -12.38 -0.17
CA SER A 306 3.98 -11.11 -0.09
C SER A 306 3.83 -10.64 1.37
N LYS A 307 3.43 -9.38 1.57
CA LYS A 307 3.18 -8.82 2.91
C LYS A 307 2.17 -9.66 3.70
N THR A 308 1.11 -10.15 3.05
CA THR A 308 0.07 -10.96 3.70
C THR A 308 0.55 -12.37 4.01
N GLU A 309 1.38 -12.98 3.15
CA GLU A 309 2.03 -14.26 3.48
C GLU A 309 2.98 -14.12 4.66
N ARG A 310 3.76 -13.03 4.73
CA ARG A 310 4.63 -12.73 5.87
C ARG A 310 3.85 -12.67 7.18
N ILE A 311 2.62 -12.16 7.18
CA ILE A 311 1.74 -12.22 8.36
C ILE A 311 1.50 -13.68 8.75
N LEU A 312 1.05 -14.51 7.80
CA LEU A 312 0.69 -15.89 8.05
C LEU A 312 1.89 -16.76 8.49
N SER A 313 3.03 -16.63 7.80
CA SER A 313 4.27 -17.35 8.12
C SER A 313 4.80 -16.95 9.50
N THR A 314 4.74 -15.64 9.84
CA THR A 314 5.10 -15.14 11.17
C THR A 314 4.22 -15.77 12.24
N ILE A 315 2.89 -15.71 12.12
CA ILE A 315 1.97 -16.29 13.10
C ILE A 315 2.19 -17.79 13.26
N ASN A 316 2.38 -18.52 12.16
CA ASN A 316 2.64 -19.95 12.17
C ASN A 316 3.99 -20.31 12.84
N SER A 317 5.05 -19.53 12.59
CA SER A 317 6.36 -19.73 13.23
C SER A 317 6.34 -19.56 14.76
N LEU A 318 5.32 -18.86 15.27
CA LEU A 318 5.06 -18.71 16.69
C LEU A 318 4.21 -19.84 17.27
N GLY A 319 3.92 -20.89 16.50
CA GLY A 319 3.18 -22.06 16.96
C GLY A 319 1.70 -21.82 17.21
N VAL A 320 1.11 -20.76 16.64
CA VAL A 320 -0.33 -20.51 16.73
C VAL A 320 -1.07 -21.45 15.77
N SER A 321 -1.95 -22.30 16.30
CA SER A 321 -2.66 -23.29 15.48
C SER A 321 -3.90 -22.71 14.80
N GLU A 322 -4.32 -23.28 13.67
CA GLU A 322 -5.53 -22.85 12.97
C GLU A 322 -6.80 -23.00 13.85
N GLU A 323 -6.84 -24.01 14.71
CA GLU A 323 -7.93 -24.19 15.68
C GLU A 323 -7.99 -23.04 16.69
N GLU A 324 -6.85 -22.58 17.21
CA GLU A 324 -6.81 -21.42 18.10
C GLU A 324 -7.34 -20.17 17.38
N ILE A 325 -6.96 -19.97 16.12
CA ILE A 325 -7.41 -18.83 15.30
C ILE A 325 -8.94 -18.88 15.10
N LYS A 326 -9.46 -20.05 14.70
CA LYS A 326 -10.90 -20.26 14.49
C LYS A 326 -11.67 -20.09 15.80
N ALA A 327 -11.13 -20.54 16.93
CA ALA A 327 -11.74 -20.39 18.25
C ALA A 327 -11.84 -18.92 18.70
N LEU A 328 -10.87 -18.08 18.31
CA LEU A 328 -10.95 -16.63 18.56
C LEU A 328 -12.07 -15.96 17.76
N ASN A 329 -12.43 -16.53 16.60
CA ASN A 329 -13.52 -16.10 15.73
C ASN A 329 -13.48 -14.58 15.41
N LEU A 330 -12.26 -14.03 15.29
CA LEU A 330 -12.08 -12.60 15.00
C LEU A 330 -12.62 -12.26 13.62
N LYS A 331 -13.47 -11.25 13.57
CA LYS A 331 -14.10 -10.82 12.33
C LYS A 331 -13.43 -9.58 11.76
N PRO A 332 -13.31 -9.46 10.43
CA PRO A 332 -12.56 -8.34 9.85
C PRO A 332 -13.24 -6.98 10.03
N TRP A 333 -14.56 -6.93 10.16
CA TRP A 333 -15.26 -5.67 10.44
C TRP A 333 -14.99 -5.09 11.83
N GLU A 334 -14.47 -5.91 12.76
CA GLU A 334 -14.08 -5.45 14.10
C GLU A 334 -12.91 -4.44 14.09
N PHE A 335 -12.27 -4.24 12.93
CA PHE A 335 -11.34 -3.13 12.70
C PHE A 335 -12.05 -1.76 12.72
N LEU A 336 -13.31 -1.66 12.30
CA LEU A 336 -14.05 -0.40 12.26
C LEU A 336 -14.76 -0.08 13.59
N GLU A 337 -15.01 -1.09 14.42
CA GLU A 337 -15.66 -0.90 15.71
C GLU A 337 -14.80 -0.04 16.64
N THR A 338 -15.40 0.70 17.56
CA THR A 338 -14.69 1.46 18.62
C THR A 338 -14.65 0.75 19.97
N GLU A 339 -15.51 -0.26 20.15
CA GLU A 339 -15.66 -1.09 21.34
C GLU A 339 -16.04 -2.51 20.90
N SER A 340 -15.88 -3.51 21.78
CA SER A 340 -16.25 -4.89 21.46
C SER A 340 -17.12 -5.47 22.55
N GLU A 341 -18.32 -5.93 22.22
CA GLU A 341 -19.26 -6.49 23.19
C GLU A 341 -18.76 -7.79 23.83
N HIS A 342 -17.88 -8.51 23.13
CA HIS A 342 -17.42 -9.84 23.53
C HIS A 342 -16.06 -9.84 24.25
N ARG A 343 -15.32 -8.71 24.27
CA ARG A 343 -13.92 -8.70 24.70
C ARG A 343 -13.61 -7.63 25.73
N ARG A 344 -13.11 -8.06 26.88
CA ARG A 344 -12.77 -7.21 28.04
C ARG A 344 -11.26 -7.17 28.30
N LYS A 345 -10.77 -6.10 28.94
CA LYS A 345 -9.36 -6.04 29.37
C LYS A 345 -9.13 -6.98 30.54
N ALA A 346 -8.02 -7.73 30.51
CA ALA A 346 -7.67 -8.66 31.58
C ALA A 346 -7.52 -7.98 32.95
N ASN A 347 -6.98 -6.76 32.98
CA ASN A 347 -6.76 -5.96 34.20
C ASN A 347 -7.94 -5.04 34.57
N ASP A 348 -8.95 -4.94 33.71
CA ASP A 348 -10.16 -4.15 33.96
C ASP A 348 -11.34 -4.72 33.16
N PRO A 349 -12.06 -5.72 33.73
CA PRO A 349 -13.15 -6.39 33.04
C PRO A 349 -14.35 -5.48 32.74
N SER A 350 -14.40 -4.25 33.26
CA SER A 350 -15.45 -3.28 32.93
C SER A 350 -15.22 -2.60 31.58
N ARG A 351 -13.98 -2.65 31.06
CA ARG A 351 -13.59 -1.99 29.81
C ARG A 351 -13.44 -3.00 28.69
N THR A 352 -14.04 -2.70 27.55
CA THR A 352 -13.93 -3.52 26.35
C THR A 352 -12.75 -3.12 25.46
N VAL A 353 -12.30 -4.04 24.60
CA VAL A 353 -11.24 -3.78 23.60
C VAL A 353 -11.59 -4.48 22.28
N ASN A 354 -11.69 -3.67 21.23
CA ASN A 354 -11.81 -4.07 19.82
C ASN A 354 -10.45 -4.44 19.20
N LEU A 355 -10.48 -4.91 17.95
CA LEU A 355 -9.28 -5.23 17.19
C LEU A 355 -8.43 -3.97 16.90
N LEU A 356 -9.10 -2.85 16.62
CA LEU A 356 -8.44 -1.56 16.39
C LEU A 356 -7.60 -1.05 17.58
N GLY A 357 -8.15 -1.13 18.78
CA GLY A 357 -7.49 -0.72 20.02
C GLY A 357 -6.21 -1.54 20.28
N ARG A 358 -6.15 -2.76 19.74
CA ARG A 358 -4.95 -3.60 19.76
C ARG A 358 -3.96 -3.20 18.66
N LEU A 359 -4.45 -2.86 17.47
CA LEU A 359 -3.63 -2.34 16.37
C LEU A 359 -2.85 -1.08 16.70
N ASN A 360 -3.47 -0.15 17.44
CA ASN A 360 -2.73 1.02 17.91
C ASN A 360 -1.47 0.61 18.71
N ARG A 361 -1.48 -0.51 19.44
CA ARG A 361 -0.29 -0.96 20.20
C ARG A 361 0.89 -1.36 19.31
N LEU A 362 0.67 -1.83 18.08
CA LEU A 362 1.79 -2.10 17.15
C LEU A 362 2.41 -0.81 16.60
N PHE A 363 1.59 0.22 16.39
CA PHE A 363 2.09 1.52 15.92
C PHE A 363 2.85 2.29 17.01
N TYR A 364 2.58 1.98 18.28
CA TYR A 364 3.11 2.69 19.45
C TYR A 364 3.86 1.75 20.41
N GLN A 365 4.41 0.64 19.92
CA GLN A 365 5.24 -0.25 20.73
C GLN A 365 6.55 0.47 21.07
N THR A 366 6.89 0.53 22.37
CA THR A 366 7.92 1.41 22.91
C THR A 366 9.35 1.10 22.46
N ASP A 367 9.66 -0.16 22.24
CA ASP A 367 10.99 -0.68 21.94
C ASP A 367 11.22 -0.80 20.41
N HIS A 368 10.14 -0.82 19.64
CA HIS A 368 10.09 -1.04 18.19
C HIS A 368 9.10 -0.09 17.51
N HIS A 369 9.24 1.20 17.81
CA HIS A 369 8.43 2.24 17.22
C HIS A 369 8.62 2.28 15.70
N LEU A 370 7.51 2.22 14.97
CA LEU A 370 7.52 2.54 13.55
C LEU A 370 7.86 4.03 13.35
N PRO A 371 8.69 4.38 12.36
CA PRO A 371 9.11 5.76 12.11
C PRO A 371 7.91 6.68 11.86
N SER A 372 8.06 7.97 12.15
CA SER A 372 6.97 8.90 11.82
C SER A 372 6.82 9.06 10.30
N LEU A 373 5.62 9.37 9.79
CA LEU A 373 5.44 9.66 8.35
C LEU A 373 6.37 10.77 7.89
N LYS A 374 6.54 11.81 8.72
CA LYS A 374 7.47 12.90 8.45
C LYS A 374 8.90 12.38 8.26
N GLU A 375 9.34 11.51 9.16
CA GLU A 375 10.68 10.93 9.11
C GLU A 375 10.91 10.11 7.84
N ILE A 376 9.97 9.25 7.44
CA ILE A 376 10.11 8.49 6.19
C ILE A 376 10.17 9.45 4.98
N HIS A 377 9.30 10.46 4.92
CA HIS A 377 9.32 11.45 3.84
C HIS A 377 10.61 12.27 3.78
N ASP A 378 11.14 12.68 4.94
CA ASP A 378 12.38 13.46 4.99
C ASP A 378 13.59 12.59 4.64
N LEU A 379 13.51 11.27 4.90
CA LEU A 379 14.58 10.30 4.62
C LEU A 379 14.72 9.99 3.13
N ILE A 380 13.61 9.84 2.40
CA ILE A 380 13.63 9.33 1.01
C ILE A 380 14.04 10.38 -0.04
N VAL A 381 14.13 11.65 0.33
CA VAL A 381 14.41 12.80 -0.56
C VAL A 381 15.88 12.86 -0.94
#